data_AF-A0A496RX43-F1
#
_entry.id   AF-A0A496RX43-F1
#
_cell.length_a   1.000
_cell.length_b   1.000
_cell.length_c   1.000
_cell.angle_alpha   90.00
_cell.angle_beta   90.00
_cell.angle_gamma   90.00
#
_symmetry.space_group_name_H-M   'P 1'
#
loop_
_entity.id
_entity.type
_entity.pdbx_description
1 polymer ?
#
loop_
_entity_poly.entity_id
_entity_poly.type
_entity_poly.pdbx_seq_one_letter_code
_entity_poly.pdbx_strand_id
1 'polypeptide(L)'
;MPETDLTDDEKTIFNDEWSLLLTRHFRYREVMDIFEDHRDSILEAAKIAKYELDASFGGANARTNEFGWMPILPQHLLTGHEVIDSYADVTWDTYINTSDVVDTTLGGMGWKAWIGDSGTNYKLSKYCTMIVIGFADPVPVPKVDAILAKIKSTDYPVWYFGDRLAETDYHVMELTQPFVVEREQEFYLQKHCIRAGRDSLRPLGIMYAKGDYMRDKGAYGSY
;
A
#
# COMPACT_ATOMS: atom_id res chain seq x y z
N MET A 1 -4.62 -29.83 -6.05
CA MET A 1 -4.07 -28.49 -6.30
C MET A 1 -4.84 -27.53 -5.43
N PRO A 2 -4.20 -26.58 -4.72
CA PRO A 2 -4.92 -25.58 -3.95
C PRO A 2 -5.89 -24.85 -4.89
N GLU A 3 -7.13 -24.66 -4.44
CA GLU A 3 -8.14 -23.93 -5.18
C GLU A 3 -7.73 -22.46 -5.23
N THR A 4 -7.42 -21.95 -6.43
CA THR A 4 -6.90 -20.59 -6.62
C THR A 4 -7.98 -19.53 -6.57
N ASP A 5 -9.26 -19.91 -6.73
CA ASP A 5 -10.39 -18.99 -6.69
C ASP A 5 -11.03 -18.97 -5.30
N LEU A 6 -11.71 -17.87 -4.97
CA LEU A 6 -12.55 -17.79 -3.77
C LEU A 6 -13.78 -18.70 -3.94
N THR A 7 -14.14 -19.41 -2.89
CA THR A 7 -15.40 -20.18 -2.83
C THR A 7 -16.60 -19.24 -2.85
N ASP A 8 -17.79 -19.77 -3.08
CA ASP A 8 -19.02 -18.96 -3.09
C ASP A 8 -19.29 -18.31 -1.73
N ASP A 9 -18.98 -19.01 -0.63
CA ASP A 9 -19.07 -18.47 0.73
C ASP A 9 -18.09 -17.31 0.93
N GLU A 10 -16.84 -17.45 0.47
CA GLU A 10 -15.81 -16.41 0.56
C GLU A 10 -16.16 -15.18 -0.30
N LYS A 11 -16.72 -15.39 -1.50
CA LYS A 11 -17.22 -14.31 -2.35
C LYS A 11 -18.40 -13.58 -1.70
N THR A 12 -19.26 -14.31 -1.01
CA THR A 12 -20.37 -13.71 -0.25
C THR A 12 -19.84 -12.83 0.87
N ILE A 13 -18.87 -13.30 1.65
CA ILE A 13 -18.21 -12.49 2.70
C ILE A 13 -17.59 -11.23 2.08
N PHE A 14 -16.86 -11.36 0.96
CA PHE A 14 -16.27 -10.23 0.26
C PHE A 14 -17.35 -9.21 -0.13
N ASN A 15 -18.44 -9.65 -0.73
CA ASN A 15 -19.50 -8.76 -1.19
C ASN A 15 -20.22 -8.05 -0.03
N ASP A 16 -20.56 -8.80 1.02
CA ASP A 16 -21.32 -8.30 2.16
C ASP A 16 -20.51 -7.28 2.99
N GLU A 17 -19.20 -7.51 3.13
CA GLU A 17 -18.34 -6.63 3.90
C GLU A 17 -17.72 -5.49 3.09
N TRP A 18 -17.83 -5.49 1.74
CA TRP A 18 -17.22 -4.49 0.87
C TRP A 18 -17.61 -3.05 1.25
N SER A 19 -18.91 -2.76 1.32
CA SER A 19 -19.38 -1.42 1.69
C SER A 19 -19.00 -1.03 3.12
N LEU A 20 -18.90 -2.02 4.03
CA LEU A 20 -18.45 -1.79 5.40
C LEU A 20 -16.97 -1.40 5.44
N LEU A 21 -16.13 -2.09 4.67
CA LEU A 21 -14.71 -1.77 4.51
C LEU A 21 -14.55 -0.31 4.07
N LEU A 22 -15.28 0.11 3.03
CA LEU A 22 -15.15 1.45 2.48
C LEU A 22 -15.62 2.53 3.47
N THR A 23 -16.83 2.36 4.01
CA THR A 23 -17.45 3.35 4.90
C THR A 23 -16.75 3.48 6.26
N ARG A 24 -16.12 2.41 6.75
CA ARG A 24 -15.43 2.41 8.04
C ARG A 24 -14.02 3.01 7.96
N HIS A 25 -13.30 2.74 6.87
CA HIS A 25 -11.88 3.09 6.77
C HIS A 25 -11.62 4.35 5.96
N PHE A 26 -12.50 4.70 5.04
CA PHE A 26 -12.36 5.88 4.20
C PHE A 26 -13.49 6.86 4.50
N ARG A 27 -13.16 8.15 4.62
CA ARG A 27 -14.14 9.22 4.88
C ARG A 27 -14.45 10.06 3.64
N TYR A 28 -13.55 10.03 2.67
CA TYR A 28 -13.59 10.86 1.49
C TYR A 28 -14.21 10.09 0.35
N ARG A 29 -15.23 10.68 -0.28
CA ARG A 29 -15.98 10.05 -1.37
C ARG A 29 -15.07 9.69 -2.55
N GLU A 30 -14.17 10.59 -2.92
CA GLU A 30 -13.21 10.37 -4.02
C GLU A 30 -12.36 9.11 -3.79
N VAL A 31 -11.97 8.85 -2.54
CA VAL A 31 -11.25 7.61 -2.20
C VAL A 31 -12.17 6.40 -2.33
N MET A 32 -13.42 6.49 -1.87
CA MET A 32 -14.37 5.38 -2.01
C MET A 32 -14.64 5.05 -3.48
N ASP A 33 -14.81 6.06 -4.33
CA ASP A 33 -15.07 5.91 -5.75
C ASP A 33 -13.90 5.15 -6.43
N ILE A 34 -12.65 5.49 -6.11
CA ILE A 34 -11.47 4.77 -6.61
C ILE A 34 -11.44 3.30 -6.16
N PHE A 35 -11.84 3.01 -4.92
CA PHE A 35 -11.92 1.64 -4.45
C PHE A 35 -13.01 0.86 -5.20
N GLU A 36 -14.16 1.48 -5.46
CA GLU A 36 -15.24 0.87 -6.25
C GLU A 36 -14.80 0.60 -7.70
N ASP A 37 -14.11 1.54 -8.34
CA ASP A 37 -13.59 1.39 -9.70
C ASP A 37 -12.56 0.25 -9.81
N HIS A 38 -11.82 0.00 -8.72
CA HIS A 38 -10.84 -1.10 -8.63
C HIS A 38 -11.33 -2.34 -7.88
N ARG A 39 -12.62 -2.46 -7.58
CA ARG A 39 -13.18 -3.56 -6.81
C ARG A 39 -12.82 -4.94 -7.39
N ASP A 40 -12.91 -5.09 -8.70
CA ASP A 40 -12.57 -6.35 -9.38
C ASP A 40 -11.07 -6.65 -9.29
N SER A 41 -10.21 -5.64 -9.40
CA SER A 41 -8.76 -5.81 -9.22
C SER A 41 -8.42 -6.22 -7.78
N ILE A 42 -9.14 -5.68 -6.80
CA ILE A 42 -8.99 -6.02 -5.38
C ILE A 42 -9.48 -7.45 -5.11
N LEU A 43 -10.57 -7.88 -5.77
CA LEU A 43 -11.04 -9.26 -5.72
C LEU A 43 -10.04 -10.23 -6.34
N GLU A 44 -9.44 -9.90 -7.48
CA GLU A 44 -8.38 -10.72 -8.07
C GLU A 44 -7.15 -10.81 -7.14
N ALA A 45 -6.77 -9.72 -6.48
CA ALA A 45 -5.72 -9.75 -5.47
C ALA A 45 -6.07 -10.63 -4.25
N ALA A 46 -7.35 -10.74 -3.89
CA ALA A 46 -7.79 -11.68 -2.84
C ALA A 46 -7.57 -13.15 -3.24
N LYS A 47 -7.77 -13.48 -4.52
CA LYS A 47 -7.51 -14.82 -5.07
C LYS A 47 -6.01 -15.15 -5.06
N ILE A 48 -5.18 -14.18 -5.43
CA ILE A 48 -3.72 -14.29 -5.31
C ILE A 48 -3.34 -14.53 -3.84
N ALA A 49 -3.90 -13.75 -2.92
CA ALA A 49 -3.64 -13.90 -1.49
C ALA A 49 -4.08 -15.28 -0.95
N LYS A 50 -5.23 -15.82 -1.41
CA LYS A 50 -5.67 -17.18 -1.05
C LYS A 50 -4.63 -18.23 -1.44
N TYR A 51 -4.10 -18.12 -2.65
CA TYR A 51 -3.05 -19.03 -3.13
C TYR A 51 -1.73 -18.84 -2.36
N GLU A 52 -1.29 -17.60 -2.18
CA GLU A 52 0.01 -17.31 -1.52
C GLU A 52 0.00 -17.63 -0.02
N LEU A 53 -1.11 -17.36 0.66
CA LEU A 53 -1.23 -17.54 2.11
C LEU A 53 -1.71 -18.95 2.49
N ASP A 54 -2.23 -19.72 1.54
CA ASP A 54 -2.80 -21.06 1.76
C ASP A 54 -3.80 -21.03 2.93
N ALA A 55 -4.80 -20.17 2.81
CA ALA A 55 -5.80 -19.90 3.83
C ALA A 55 -7.14 -19.49 3.19
N SER A 56 -8.25 -19.71 3.89
CA SER A 56 -9.57 -19.25 3.45
C SER A 56 -9.82 -17.78 3.78
N PHE A 57 -10.62 -17.10 2.98
CA PHE A 57 -10.95 -15.70 3.21
C PHE A 57 -11.98 -15.54 4.34
N GLY A 58 -11.62 -14.79 5.38
CA GLY A 58 -12.43 -14.54 6.58
C GLY A 58 -12.89 -13.10 6.76
N GLY A 59 -12.70 -12.24 5.75
CA GLY A 59 -13.12 -10.83 5.81
C GLY A 59 -12.31 -9.97 6.79
N ALA A 60 -12.93 -8.95 7.37
CA ALA A 60 -12.30 -8.01 8.28
C ALA A 60 -11.94 -8.63 9.65
N ASN A 61 -12.60 -9.73 10.04
CA ASN A 61 -12.40 -10.42 11.32
C ASN A 61 -11.84 -11.83 11.15
N ALA A 62 -10.91 -12.00 10.20
CA ALA A 62 -10.28 -13.29 9.92
C ALA A 62 -9.66 -13.95 11.17
N ARG A 63 -9.87 -15.26 11.28
CA ARG A 63 -9.33 -16.12 12.33
C ARG A 63 -7.92 -16.59 12.00
N THR A 64 -7.31 -17.36 12.92
CA THR A 64 -5.94 -17.88 12.81
C THR A 64 -5.66 -18.65 11.51
N ASN A 65 -6.64 -19.44 11.05
CA ASN A 65 -6.51 -20.26 9.83
C ASN A 65 -7.07 -19.56 8.58
N GLU A 66 -7.48 -18.30 8.71
CA GLU A 66 -8.05 -17.50 7.63
C GLU A 66 -7.11 -16.34 7.30
N PHE A 67 -7.29 -15.75 6.13
CA PHE A 67 -6.75 -14.43 5.81
C PHE A 67 -7.87 -13.41 5.70
N GLY A 68 -7.55 -12.17 6.03
CA GLY A 68 -8.47 -11.05 5.97
C GLY A 68 -7.87 -9.89 5.21
N TRP A 69 -8.59 -8.78 5.20
CA TRP A 69 -8.16 -7.52 4.58
C TRP A 69 -8.02 -6.39 5.59
N MET A 70 -7.18 -5.42 5.27
CA MET A 70 -7.10 -4.16 5.98
C MET A 70 -6.50 -3.08 5.10
N PRO A 71 -6.71 -1.78 5.40
CA PRO A 71 -5.98 -0.72 4.73
C PRO A 71 -4.47 -0.89 4.90
N ILE A 72 -3.69 -0.38 3.94
CA ILE A 72 -2.24 -0.34 4.06
C ILE A 72 -1.87 0.68 5.15
N LEU A 73 -1.16 0.22 6.19
CA LEU A 73 -0.69 1.05 7.28
C LEU A 73 0.85 1.12 7.26
N PRO A 74 1.46 2.23 7.72
CA PRO A 74 2.92 2.41 7.68
C PRO A 74 3.67 1.26 8.34
N GLN A 75 3.20 0.83 9.51
CA GLN A 75 3.83 -0.23 10.28
C GLN A 75 3.79 -1.59 9.59
N HIS A 76 2.91 -1.81 8.61
CA HIS A 76 2.92 -3.06 7.84
C HIS A 76 4.06 -3.11 6.85
N LEU A 77 4.54 -1.96 6.40
CA LEU A 77 5.67 -1.87 5.49
C LEU A 77 7.00 -2.02 6.23
N LEU A 78 7.05 -1.85 7.56
CA LEU A 78 8.23 -2.17 8.37
C LEU A 78 8.47 -3.69 8.48
N THR A 79 8.69 -4.36 7.37
CA THR A 79 8.82 -5.81 7.32
C THR A 79 10.26 -6.22 7.66
N GLY A 80 10.42 -6.97 8.76
CA GLY A 80 11.57 -7.86 8.95
C GLY A 80 12.65 -7.46 9.94
N HIS A 81 12.82 -6.20 10.34
CA HIS A 81 14.01 -5.84 11.15
C HIS A 81 13.84 -4.80 12.28
N GLU A 82 12.74 -4.05 12.33
CA GLU A 82 12.60 -2.94 13.28
C GLU A 82 11.34 -3.11 14.14
N VAL A 83 11.55 -3.09 15.45
CA VAL A 83 10.46 -2.93 16.42
C VAL A 83 9.92 -1.52 16.23
N ILE A 84 8.60 -1.38 16.15
CA ILE A 84 7.95 -0.05 16.17
C ILE A 84 8.43 0.65 17.44
N ASP A 85 9.25 1.68 17.29
CA ASP A 85 9.90 2.38 18.41
C ASP A 85 9.69 3.89 18.37
N SER A 86 9.16 4.41 17.26
CA SER A 86 8.99 5.85 17.04
C SER A 86 7.68 6.21 16.36
N TYR A 87 7.32 7.49 16.39
CA TYR A 87 6.16 8.01 15.65
C TYR A 87 6.32 7.83 14.13
N ALA A 88 7.55 7.87 13.63
CA ALA A 88 7.85 7.70 12.20
C ALA A 88 7.43 6.33 11.67
N ASP A 89 7.38 5.32 12.55
CA ASP A 89 7.03 3.93 12.20
C ASP A 89 5.54 3.71 11.97
N VAL A 90 4.71 4.63 12.47
CA VAL A 90 3.24 4.49 12.51
C VAL A 90 2.52 5.64 11.81
N THR A 91 3.25 6.50 11.11
CA THR A 91 2.70 7.66 10.39
C THR A 91 3.14 7.68 8.93
N TRP A 92 2.31 8.29 8.10
CA TRP A 92 2.70 8.69 6.74
C TRP A 92 3.28 10.12 6.70
N ASP A 93 3.20 10.85 7.83
CA ASP A 93 3.74 12.20 7.93
C ASP A 93 5.25 12.19 7.76
N THR A 94 5.74 12.90 6.76
CA THR A 94 7.16 13.09 6.52
C THR A 94 7.50 14.57 6.41
N TYR A 95 8.76 14.90 6.70
CA TYR A 95 9.30 16.24 6.46
C TYR A 95 10.32 16.17 5.33
N ILE A 96 9.99 16.78 4.19
CA ILE A 96 10.86 16.89 3.02
C ILE A 96 11.79 18.09 3.24
N ASN A 97 13.10 17.86 3.24
CA ASN A 97 14.11 18.91 3.40
C ASN A 97 14.37 19.63 2.07
N THR A 98 14.97 20.82 2.13
CA THR A 98 15.39 21.53 0.91
C THR A 98 16.39 20.73 0.07
N SER A 99 17.25 19.95 0.70
CA SER A 99 18.17 19.01 0.05
C SER A 99 17.47 17.82 -0.63
N ASP A 100 16.18 17.60 -0.33
CA ASP A 100 15.39 16.54 -0.93
C ASP A 100 14.77 16.95 -2.26
N VAL A 101 14.59 18.25 -2.45
CA VAL A 101 14.10 18.86 -3.69
C VAL A 101 15.20 18.98 -4.75
N VAL A 102 16.46 19.02 -4.32
CA VAL A 102 17.63 19.25 -5.19
C VAL A 102 18.64 18.13 -4.94
N ASP A 103 18.67 17.09 -5.77
CA ASP A 103 19.77 16.13 -5.76
C ASP A 103 20.99 16.75 -6.46
N THR A 104 22.04 17.03 -5.68
CA THR A 104 23.30 17.62 -6.15
C THR A 104 24.28 16.62 -6.76
N THR A 105 23.94 15.33 -6.78
CA THR A 105 24.88 14.23 -7.10
C THR A 105 24.45 13.35 -8.28
N LEU A 106 23.15 13.27 -8.58
CA LEU A 106 22.65 12.53 -9.74
C LEU A 106 21.61 13.34 -10.51
N GLY A 107 22.06 14.12 -11.50
CA GLY A 107 21.18 14.58 -12.58
C GLY A 107 20.02 15.52 -12.23
N GLY A 108 19.96 16.09 -11.01
CA GLY A 108 19.12 17.25 -10.69
C GLY A 108 17.61 16.99 -10.57
N MET A 109 17.15 15.76 -10.37
CA MET A 109 15.72 15.46 -10.21
C MET A 109 15.47 14.97 -8.78
N GLY A 110 14.52 15.59 -8.07
CA GLY A 110 14.24 15.42 -6.64
C GLY A 110 13.71 14.06 -6.21
N TRP A 111 14.20 12.96 -6.80
CA TRP A 111 13.82 11.59 -6.46
C TRP A 111 14.45 11.15 -5.14
N LYS A 112 13.62 10.63 -4.25
CA LYS A 112 14.03 10.16 -2.92
C LYS A 112 13.40 8.82 -2.60
N ALA A 113 14.13 8.01 -1.84
CA ALA A 113 13.59 6.82 -1.21
C ALA A 113 12.35 7.19 -0.39
N TRP A 114 11.30 6.38 -0.50
CA TRP A 114 10.09 6.54 0.31
C TRP A 114 9.75 5.25 1.03
N ILE A 115 9.53 4.18 0.27
CA ILE A 115 9.43 2.81 0.79
C ILE A 115 10.60 2.06 0.17
N GLY A 116 11.78 2.24 0.76
CA GLY A 116 13.04 1.71 0.25
C GLY A 116 13.61 2.42 -0.98
N ASP A 117 14.71 1.88 -1.47
CA ASP A 117 15.35 2.21 -2.74
C ASP A 117 16.18 1.02 -3.25
N SER A 118 16.92 1.20 -4.35
CA SER A 118 17.77 0.14 -4.93
C SER A 118 18.88 -0.39 -4.02
N GLY A 119 19.21 0.30 -2.93
CA GLY A 119 20.19 -0.15 -1.92
C GLY A 119 19.53 -0.71 -0.66
N THR A 120 18.25 -0.39 -0.41
CA THR A 120 17.45 -0.78 0.75
C THR A 120 16.07 -1.24 0.31
N ASN A 121 16.02 -2.37 -0.42
CA ASN A 121 14.76 -2.97 -0.83
C ASN A 121 13.94 -3.38 0.39
N TYR A 122 12.62 -3.17 0.30
CA TYR A 122 11.67 -3.72 1.26
C TYR A 122 11.22 -5.10 0.78
N LYS A 123 11.03 -6.03 1.71
CA LYS A 123 10.57 -7.39 1.41
C LYS A 123 9.29 -7.69 2.18
N LEU A 124 8.17 -7.84 1.48
CA LEU A 124 6.88 -8.06 2.12
C LEU A 124 6.90 -9.34 2.99
N SER A 125 6.17 -9.34 4.12
CA SER A 125 6.15 -10.51 5.01
C SER A 125 5.60 -11.75 4.28
N LYS A 126 6.08 -12.95 4.66
CA LYS A 126 5.53 -14.23 4.17
C LYS A 126 4.06 -14.46 4.53
N TYR A 127 3.50 -13.64 5.42
CA TYR A 127 2.13 -13.73 5.92
C TYR A 127 1.17 -12.70 5.33
N CYS A 128 1.62 -11.88 4.37
CA CYS A 128 0.77 -10.90 3.73
C CYS A 128 1.05 -10.74 2.23
N THR A 129 0.07 -10.16 1.55
CA THR A 129 0.08 -9.73 0.15
C THR A 129 -0.58 -8.36 0.11
N MET A 130 -0.18 -7.50 -0.83
CA MET A 130 -0.66 -6.12 -0.87
C MET A 130 -1.06 -5.74 -2.29
N ILE A 131 -2.21 -5.10 -2.46
CA ILE A 131 -2.59 -4.41 -3.69
C ILE A 131 -2.57 -2.91 -3.46
N VAL A 132 -1.92 -2.17 -4.35
CA VAL A 132 -1.94 -0.71 -4.39
C VAL A 132 -2.71 -0.29 -5.64
N ILE A 133 -3.74 0.54 -5.43
CA ILE A 133 -4.65 1.04 -6.46
C ILE A 133 -4.44 2.53 -6.73
N GLY A 134 -3.68 3.21 -5.88
CA GLY A 134 -3.54 4.66 -5.95
C GLY A 134 -2.63 5.20 -4.86
N PHE A 135 -2.51 6.52 -4.83
CA PHE A 135 -1.85 7.28 -3.79
C PHE A 135 -2.71 8.48 -3.40
N ALA A 136 -2.66 8.90 -2.15
CA ALA A 136 -3.33 10.11 -1.69
C ALA A 136 -2.39 10.93 -0.83
N ASP A 137 -2.55 12.25 -0.87
CA ASP A 137 -1.87 13.16 0.04
C ASP A 137 -2.86 14.17 0.64
N PRO A 138 -3.29 13.97 1.90
CA PRO A 138 -4.31 14.81 2.51
C PRO A 138 -3.81 16.22 2.87
N VAL A 139 -2.53 16.55 2.62
CA VAL A 139 -2.01 17.89 2.92
C VAL A 139 -2.52 18.92 1.91
N PRO A 140 -2.85 20.17 2.31
CA PRO A 140 -3.44 21.17 1.40
C PRO A 140 -2.59 21.57 0.20
N VAL A 141 -1.28 21.31 0.27
CA VAL A 141 -0.33 21.58 -0.81
C VAL A 141 0.66 20.43 -0.82
N PRO A 142 0.44 19.37 -1.61
CA PRO A 142 1.37 18.25 -1.73
C PRO A 142 2.77 18.72 -2.11
N LYS A 143 3.78 18.02 -1.60
CA LYS A 143 5.20 18.30 -1.85
C LYS A 143 5.84 17.28 -2.78
N VAL A 144 5.13 16.20 -3.03
CA VAL A 144 5.46 15.17 -4.00
C VAL A 144 4.59 15.37 -5.25
N ASP A 145 5.13 15.10 -6.43
CA ASP A 145 4.39 15.17 -7.70
C ASP A 145 4.55 13.93 -8.58
N ALA A 146 5.38 12.95 -8.20
CA ALA A 146 5.51 11.70 -8.92
C ALA A 146 5.95 10.53 -8.02
N ILE A 147 5.59 9.30 -8.42
CA ILE A 147 6.08 8.05 -7.85
C ILE A 147 6.75 7.21 -8.94
N LEU A 148 7.85 6.57 -8.56
CA LEU A 148 8.52 5.52 -9.33
C LEU A 148 8.51 4.24 -8.50
N ALA A 149 8.15 3.13 -9.11
CA ALA A 149 8.10 1.83 -8.46
C ALA A 149 8.97 0.81 -9.14
N LYS A 150 9.62 -0.03 -8.33
CA LYS A 150 10.19 -1.29 -8.79
C LYS A 150 9.64 -2.40 -7.93
N ILE A 151 9.09 -3.43 -8.56
CA ILE A 151 8.55 -4.59 -7.87
C ILE A 151 9.25 -5.81 -8.46
N LYS A 152 9.98 -6.55 -7.62
CA LYS A 152 10.90 -7.61 -8.05
C LYS A 152 11.89 -7.06 -9.09
N SER A 153 11.86 -7.62 -10.30
CA SER A 153 12.71 -7.24 -11.43
C SER A 153 11.99 -6.33 -12.42
N THR A 154 10.77 -5.90 -12.12
CA THR A 154 9.94 -5.10 -13.03
C THR A 154 10.03 -3.63 -12.63
N ASP A 155 10.50 -2.81 -13.56
CA ASP A 155 10.46 -1.35 -13.46
C ASP A 155 9.12 -0.85 -13.99
N TYR A 156 8.37 -0.15 -13.14
CA TYR A 156 7.08 0.46 -13.52
C TYR A 156 7.31 1.86 -14.11
N PRO A 157 6.38 2.36 -14.95
CA PRO A 157 6.47 3.72 -15.45
C PRO A 157 6.41 4.73 -14.29
N VAL A 158 6.98 5.92 -14.52
CA VAL A 158 6.80 7.06 -13.62
C VAL A 158 5.34 7.48 -13.63
N TRP A 159 4.71 7.48 -12.47
CA TRP A 159 3.37 8.01 -12.29
C TRP A 159 3.48 9.47 -11.87
N TYR A 160 3.23 10.38 -12.80
CA TYR A 160 3.23 11.83 -12.56
C TYR A 160 1.82 12.34 -12.22
N PHE A 161 1.71 13.13 -11.16
CA PHE A 161 0.47 13.67 -10.62
C PHE A 161 0.48 15.17 -10.33
N GLY A 162 1.59 15.88 -10.58
CA GLY A 162 1.77 17.29 -10.19
C GLY A 162 0.60 18.22 -10.57
N ASP A 163 0.19 18.23 -11.83
CA ASP A 163 -0.90 19.10 -12.28
C ASP A 163 -2.27 18.66 -11.76
N ARG A 164 -2.47 17.36 -11.56
CA ARG A 164 -3.77 16.77 -11.19
C ARG A 164 -4.06 16.85 -9.70
N LEU A 165 -3.03 16.76 -8.85
CA LEU A 165 -3.24 16.86 -7.40
C LEU A 165 -3.86 18.21 -7.04
N ALA A 166 -3.37 19.31 -7.63
CA ALA A 166 -3.86 20.66 -7.37
C ALA A 166 -5.35 20.87 -7.72
N GLU A 167 -5.95 19.96 -8.49
CA GLU A 167 -7.35 20.03 -8.93
C GLU A 167 -8.32 19.26 -8.02
N THR A 168 -7.82 18.47 -7.06
CA THR A 168 -8.65 17.62 -6.18
C THR A 168 -8.47 18.01 -4.72
N ASP A 169 -9.56 18.10 -3.96
CA ASP A 169 -9.52 18.53 -2.55
C ASP A 169 -8.73 17.55 -1.66
N TYR A 170 -8.65 16.28 -2.07
CA TYR A 170 -7.96 15.24 -1.33
C TYR A 170 -6.66 14.74 -1.98
N HIS A 171 -6.23 15.39 -3.07
CA HIS A 171 -5.00 15.10 -3.81
C HIS A 171 -4.82 13.59 -4.00
N VAL A 172 -5.75 12.99 -4.75
CA VAL A 172 -5.73 11.55 -5.01
C VAL A 172 -5.26 11.27 -6.42
N MET A 173 -4.41 10.25 -6.54
CA MET A 173 -4.00 9.64 -7.79
C MET A 173 -4.49 8.22 -7.85
N GLU A 174 -5.33 7.93 -8.83
CA GLU A 174 -5.69 6.57 -9.22
C GLU A 174 -4.63 6.00 -10.17
N LEU A 175 -4.23 4.74 -9.97
CA LEU A 175 -3.37 4.03 -10.90
C LEU A 175 -4.18 3.44 -12.03
N THR A 176 -3.79 3.74 -13.27
CA THR A 176 -4.40 3.10 -14.46
C THR A 176 -4.33 1.58 -14.41
N GLN A 177 -3.28 1.05 -13.79
CA GLN A 177 -3.15 -0.37 -13.51
C GLN A 177 -2.66 -0.54 -12.06
N PRO A 178 -3.51 -1.08 -11.17
CA PRO A 178 -3.08 -1.50 -9.84
C PRO A 178 -1.95 -2.50 -9.92
N PHE A 179 -1.09 -2.50 -8.90
CA PHE A 179 -0.05 -3.51 -8.76
C PHE A 179 -0.23 -4.31 -7.48
N VAL A 180 0.16 -5.58 -7.56
CA VAL A 180 0.16 -6.50 -6.43
C VAL A 180 1.60 -6.81 -6.04
N VAL A 181 1.88 -6.75 -4.75
CA VAL A 181 3.12 -7.22 -4.13
C VAL A 181 2.78 -8.52 -3.42
N GLU A 182 3.27 -9.63 -3.95
CA GLU A 182 3.10 -10.97 -3.38
C GLU A 182 3.93 -11.11 -2.10
N ARG A 183 3.63 -12.15 -1.31
CA ARG A 183 4.39 -12.45 -0.11
C ARG A 183 5.88 -12.64 -0.43
N GLU A 184 6.75 -12.21 0.47
CA GLU A 184 8.21 -12.30 0.30
C GLU A 184 8.78 -11.60 -0.94
N GLN A 185 7.98 -10.82 -1.67
CA GLN A 185 8.43 -10.10 -2.84
C GLN A 185 9.16 -8.83 -2.42
N GLU A 186 10.32 -8.62 -3.02
CA GLU A 186 11.05 -7.36 -2.88
C GLU A 186 10.42 -6.26 -3.72
N PHE A 187 10.33 -5.06 -3.17
CA PHE A 187 9.86 -3.89 -3.87
C PHE A 187 10.47 -2.62 -3.26
N TYR A 188 10.49 -1.55 -4.05
CA TYR A 188 10.72 -0.22 -3.53
C TYR A 188 9.89 0.82 -4.26
N LEU A 189 9.57 1.91 -3.56
CA LEU A 189 8.90 3.08 -4.09
C LEU A 189 9.75 4.32 -3.82
N GLN A 190 10.03 5.08 -4.87
CA GLN A 190 10.68 6.38 -4.79
C GLN A 190 9.67 7.48 -5.09
N LYS A 191 9.82 8.62 -4.42
CA LYS A 191 8.96 9.80 -4.58
C LYS A 191 9.76 10.96 -5.17
N HIS A 192 9.15 11.74 -6.05
CA HIS A 192 9.75 12.97 -6.57
C HIS A 192 9.26 14.18 -5.78
N CYS A 193 10.19 14.85 -5.09
CA CYS A 193 9.95 15.98 -4.21
C CYS A 193 10.14 17.30 -4.97
N ILE A 194 9.10 18.13 -5.06
CA ILE A 194 9.15 19.44 -5.72
C ILE A 194 9.28 20.62 -4.78
N ARG A 195 9.07 20.41 -3.48
CA ARG A 195 9.14 21.46 -2.47
C ARG A 195 9.44 20.90 -1.09
N ALA A 196 10.12 21.67 -0.26
CA ALA A 196 10.35 21.33 1.14
C ALA A 196 9.10 21.57 2.00
N GLY A 197 8.99 20.86 3.12
CA GLY A 197 7.92 21.01 4.10
C GLY A 197 7.30 19.68 4.53
N ARG A 198 6.19 19.78 5.26
CA ARG A 198 5.41 18.61 5.69
C ARG A 198 4.60 18.04 4.54
N ASP A 199 4.52 16.73 4.49
CA ASP A 199 3.86 15.93 3.47
C ASP A 199 3.28 14.67 4.11
N SER A 200 2.20 14.10 3.57
CA SER A 200 1.58 12.89 4.12
C SER A 200 1.16 11.92 3.01
N LEU A 201 1.99 11.80 1.97
CA LEU A 201 1.78 10.82 0.91
C LEU A 201 1.60 9.42 1.49
N ARG A 202 0.52 8.75 1.08
CA ARG A 202 0.20 7.38 1.49
C ARG A 202 -0.32 6.55 0.32
N PRO A 203 -0.02 5.25 0.26
CA PRO A 203 -0.64 4.35 -0.71
C PRO A 203 -2.12 4.16 -0.38
N LEU A 204 -2.93 4.07 -1.43
CA LEU A 204 -4.31 3.58 -1.35
C LEU A 204 -4.33 2.13 -1.82
N GLY A 205 -5.01 1.29 -1.05
CA GLY A 205 -5.15 -0.12 -1.37
C GLY A 205 -5.42 -0.97 -0.14
N ILE A 206 -5.28 -2.28 -0.34
CA ILE A 206 -5.58 -3.30 0.66
C ILE A 206 -4.35 -4.17 0.88
N MET A 207 -4.09 -4.45 2.15
CA MET A 207 -3.24 -5.55 2.56
C MET A 207 -4.10 -6.75 2.94
N TYR A 208 -3.82 -7.88 2.31
CA TYR A 208 -4.34 -9.19 2.70
C TYR A 208 -3.33 -9.87 3.62
N ALA A 209 -3.75 -10.35 4.77
CA ALA A 209 -2.85 -11.00 5.71
C ALA A 209 -3.54 -12.10 6.52
N LYS A 210 -2.78 -13.06 7.05
CA LYS A 210 -3.33 -14.07 7.97
C LYS A 210 -3.93 -13.39 9.21
N GLY A 211 -5.05 -13.90 9.72
CA GLY A 211 -5.80 -13.26 10.81
C GLY A 211 -4.98 -13.05 12.09
N ASP A 212 -4.07 -13.96 12.41
CA ASP A 212 -3.13 -13.77 13.53
C ASP A 212 -2.15 -12.60 13.27
N TYR A 213 -1.70 -12.41 12.03
CA TYR A 213 -0.74 -11.35 11.67
C TYR A 213 -1.41 -9.99 11.71
N MET A 214 -2.69 -9.94 11.33
CA MET A 214 -3.53 -8.74 11.45
C MET A 214 -3.75 -8.33 12.91
N ARG A 215 -3.77 -9.28 13.85
CA ARG A 215 -4.00 -9.03 15.28
C ARG A 215 -2.72 -8.72 16.05
N ASP A 216 -1.67 -9.49 15.78
CA ASP A 216 -0.39 -9.38 16.48
C ASP A 216 0.75 -9.69 15.51
N LYS A 217 1.37 -8.64 14.98
CA LYS A 217 2.57 -8.75 14.14
C LYS A 217 3.74 -9.44 14.89
N GLY A 218 3.81 -9.29 16.21
CA GLY A 218 4.81 -9.90 17.08
C GLY A 218 4.67 -11.42 17.21
N ALA A 219 3.46 -11.96 17.03
CA ALA A 219 3.22 -13.41 17.00
C ALA A 219 3.96 -14.12 15.85
N TYR A 220 4.40 -13.35 14.84
CA TYR A 220 5.16 -13.81 13.68
C TYR A 220 6.53 -13.16 13.52
N GLY A 221 6.98 -12.39 14.51
CA GLY A 221 8.28 -11.69 14.52
C GLY A 221 9.49 -12.60 14.75
N SER A 222 9.32 -13.92 14.65
CA SER A 222 10.34 -14.92 14.98
C SER A 222 10.67 -15.82 13.80
N TYR A 223 11.41 -15.31 12.81
CA TYR A 223 12.30 -16.10 11.93
C TYR A 223 13.46 -15.26 11.42
#